data_AF-A0A3S9VNM0-F1
#
_entry.id   AF-A0A3S9VNM0-F1
#
_cell.length_a   1.000
_cell.length_b   1.000
_cell.length_c   1.000
_cell.angle_alpha   90.00
_cell.angle_beta   90.00
_cell.angle_gamma   90.00
#
_symmetry.space_group_name_H-M   'P 1'
#
loop_
_entity.id
_entity.type
_entity.pdbx_description
1 polymer ?
#
loop_
_entity_poly.entity_id
_entity_poly.type
_entity_poly.pdbx_seq_one_letter_code
_entity_poly.pdbx_strand_id
1 'polypeptide(L)'
;MDKVSKVYLKPGEQAICGKGARFIEVKEVDVSLFTSWIKGVFEFENMSLLAISRQLSRWYGVSFQFEDESCAERRFTGGIKKYVPLNQSLDILEKTTNVVFKVSGRHVFVKSLKNEI
;
A
#
# COMPACT_ATOMS: atom_id res chain seq x y z
N MET A 1 -14.02 33.47 7.58
CA MET A 1 -14.39 32.57 6.47
C MET A 1 -13.12 31.81 6.10
N ASP A 2 -12.98 30.58 6.59
CA ASP A 2 -11.74 29.80 6.43
C ASP A 2 -11.54 29.40 4.97
N LYS A 3 -10.51 29.95 4.34
CA LYS A 3 -10.19 29.73 2.93
C LYS A 3 -9.64 28.31 2.77
N VAL A 4 -10.42 27.40 2.18
CA VAL A 4 -9.92 26.10 1.74
C VAL A 4 -8.77 26.32 0.75
N SER A 5 -7.60 25.74 1.00
CA SER A 5 -6.43 25.90 0.10
C SER A 5 -6.75 25.33 -1.28
N LYS A 6 -6.53 26.11 -2.34
CA LYS A 6 -6.63 25.66 -3.74
C LYS A 6 -5.23 25.46 -4.30
N VAL A 7 -5.02 24.38 -5.04
CA VAL A 7 -3.74 24.09 -5.71
C VAL A 7 -4.01 23.62 -7.14
N TYR A 8 -3.15 24.01 -8.08
CA TYR A 8 -3.15 23.52 -9.45
C TYR A 8 -1.99 22.54 -9.62
N LEU A 9 -2.28 21.33 -10.10
CA LEU A 9 -1.27 20.32 -10.37
C LEU A 9 -0.76 20.42 -11.80
N LYS A 10 0.54 20.26 -11.96
CA LYS A 10 1.20 20.03 -13.24
C LYS A 10 1.36 18.52 -13.48
N PRO A 11 1.55 18.10 -14.74
CA PRO A 11 1.96 16.71 -15.02
C PRO A 11 3.20 16.35 -14.19
N GLY A 12 3.19 15.18 -13.56
CA GLY A 12 4.26 14.74 -12.65
C GLY A 12 4.03 15.06 -11.17
N GLU A 13 2.98 15.81 -10.81
CA GLU A 13 2.72 16.17 -9.40
C GLU A 13 1.58 15.35 -8.78
N GLN A 14 1.69 15.07 -7.49
CA GLN A 14 0.66 14.47 -6.65
C GLN A 14 0.26 15.42 -5.52
N ALA A 15 -1.05 15.61 -5.34
CA ALA A 15 -1.62 16.22 -4.14
C ALA A 15 -1.97 15.16 -3.08
N ILE A 16 -1.59 15.41 -1.83
CA ILE A 16 -1.98 14.63 -0.65
C ILE A 16 -2.84 15.51 0.25
N CYS A 17 -4.10 15.09 0.46
CA CYS A 17 -5.02 15.75 1.38
C CYS A 17 -5.62 14.74 2.36
N GLY A 18 -5.47 15.01 3.66
CA GLY A 18 -6.17 14.27 4.71
C GLY A 18 -7.64 14.65 4.81
N LYS A 19 -8.47 13.76 5.34
CA LYS A 19 -9.88 14.07 5.64
C LYS A 19 -9.93 15.21 6.66
N GLY A 20 -10.55 16.33 6.31
CA GLY A 20 -10.60 17.53 7.16
C GLY A 20 -9.30 18.34 7.22
N ALA A 21 -8.30 18.01 6.39
CA ALA A 21 -7.06 18.78 6.33
C ALA A 21 -7.32 20.19 5.81
N ARG A 22 -6.70 21.18 6.45
CA ARG A 22 -6.76 22.59 6.01
C ARG A 22 -5.73 22.93 4.93
N PHE A 23 -4.75 22.05 4.73
CA PHE A 23 -3.67 22.20 3.77
C PHE A 23 -3.62 21.00 2.82
N ILE A 24 -3.14 21.25 1.61
CA ILE A 24 -2.87 20.24 0.58
C ILE A 24 -1.35 20.23 0.38
N GLU A 25 -0.72 19.08 0.63
CA GLU A 25 0.68 18.88 0.28
C GLU A 25 0.76 18.53 -1.21
N VAL A 26 1.66 19.19 -1.95
CA VAL A 26 1.95 18.85 -3.35
C VAL A 26 3.41 18.50 -3.48
N LYS A 27 3.67 17.40 -4.17
CA LYS A 27 5.03 16.91 -4.44
C LYS A 27 5.14 16.37 -5.86
N GLU A 28 6.32 16.48 -6.45
CA GLU A 28 6.67 15.76 -7.67
C GLU A 28 6.82 14.27 -7.35
N VAL A 29 6.35 13.42 -8.27
CA VAL A 29 6.35 11.97 -8.11
C VAL A 29 6.69 11.28 -9.41
N ASP A 30 7.24 10.07 -9.31
CA ASP A 30 7.21 9.15 -10.44
C ASP A 30 5.78 8.63 -10.64
N VAL A 31 5.12 9.14 -11.68
CA VAL A 31 3.75 8.78 -12.06
C VAL A 31 3.63 7.29 -12.41
N SER A 32 4.72 6.64 -12.82
CA SER A 32 4.73 5.22 -13.18
C SER A 32 4.32 4.33 -11.99
N LEU A 33 4.79 4.64 -10.78
CA LEU A 33 4.47 3.91 -9.55
C LEU A 33 2.95 3.90 -9.25
N PHE A 34 2.26 4.99 -9.56
CA PHE A 34 0.83 5.16 -9.27
C PHE A 34 -0.07 4.66 -10.39
N THR A 35 0.47 4.53 -11.61
CA THR A 35 -0.31 4.19 -12.81
C THR A 35 0.00 2.79 -13.35
N SER A 36 1.09 2.15 -12.90
CA SER A 36 1.51 0.79 -13.29
C SER A 36 0.39 -0.25 -13.25
N TRP A 37 -0.59 -0.08 -12.35
CA TRP A 37 -1.74 -0.97 -12.26
C TRP A 37 -2.57 -1.03 -13.55
N ILE A 38 -2.57 0.00 -14.40
CA ILE A 38 -3.24 -0.07 -15.71
C ILE A 38 -2.49 -1.01 -16.68
N LYS A 39 -1.18 -1.18 -16.47
CA LYS A 39 -0.28 -2.05 -17.24
C LYS A 39 -0.17 -3.46 -16.66
N GLY A 40 -0.97 -3.79 -15.64
CA GLY A 40 -1.04 -5.15 -15.10
C GLY A 40 -0.03 -5.47 -14.00
N VAL A 41 0.66 -4.47 -13.43
CA VAL A 41 1.63 -4.66 -12.35
C VAL A 41 1.34 -3.63 -11.25
N PHE A 42 1.44 -4.04 -9.99
CA PHE A 42 1.60 -3.11 -8.88
C PHE A 42 3.08 -2.92 -8.62
N GLU A 43 3.54 -1.70 -8.77
CA GLU A 43 4.93 -1.32 -8.53
C GLU A 43 5.03 -0.57 -7.20
N PHE A 44 6.04 -0.92 -6.43
CA PHE A 44 6.28 -0.39 -5.10
C PHE A 44 7.73 0.05 -4.98
N GLU A 45 7.93 1.24 -4.44
CA GLU A 45 9.26 1.77 -4.12
C GLU A 45 9.24 2.29 -2.69
N ASN A 46 10.03 1.66 -1.81
CA ASN A 46 10.15 2.00 -0.40
C ASN A 46 8.77 2.22 0.29
N MET A 47 7.78 1.40 -0.08
CA MET A 47 6.40 1.56 0.34
C MET A 47 6.13 0.73 1.60
N SER A 48 5.44 1.30 2.58
CA SER A 48 5.11 0.56 3.81
C SER A 48 4.07 -0.53 3.54
N LEU A 49 4.13 -1.62 4.30
CA LEU A 49 3.18 -2.72 4.18
C LEU A 49 1.75 -2.26 4.49
N LEU A 50 1.58 -1.25 5.34
CA LEU A 50 0.29 -0.59 5.54
C LEU A 50 -0.24 0.08 4.25
N ALA A 51 0.61 0.75 3.49
CA ALA A 51 0.20 1.37 2.23
C ALA A 51 -0.11 0.31 1.16
N ILE A 52 0.72 -0.74 1.07
CA ILE A 52 0.51 -1.87 0.15
C ILE A 52 -0.79 -2.60 0.47
N SER A 53 -1.02 -2.94 1.75
CA SER A 53 -2.25 -3.62 2.18
C SER A 53 -3.50 -2.80 1.84
N ARG A 54 -3.48 -1.47 1.99
CA ARG A 54 -4.60 -0.62 1.54
C ARG A 54 -4.87 -0.73 0.04
N GLN A 55 -3.83 -0.84 -0.78
CA GLN A 55 -3.95 -1.02 -2.22
C GLN A 55 -4.54 -2.40 -2.55
N LEU A 56 -4.05 -3.46 -1.91
CA LEU A 56 -4.57 -4.81 -2.07
C LEU A 56 -6.02 -4.95 -1.56
N SER A 57 -6.38 -4.29 -0.45
CA SER A 57 -7.75 -4.23 0.07
C SER A 57 -8.73 -3.74 -0.99
N ARG A 58 -8.39 -2.63 -1.66
CA ARG A 58 -9.24 -2.06 -2.73
C ARG A 58 -9.32 -2.96 -3.94
N TRP A 59 -8.21 -3.60 -4.30
CA TRP A 59 -8.13 -4.41 -5.50
C TRP A 59 -8.88 -5.75 -5.37
N TYR A 60 -8.72 -6.41 -4.22
CA TYR A 60 -9.27 -7.75 -3.98
C TYR A 60 -10.56 -7.74 -3.14
N GLY A 61 -10.99 -6.58 -2.63
CA GLY A 61 -12.21 -6.47 -1.80
C GLY A 61 -12.06 -7.14 -0.43
N VAL A 62 -10.86 -7.09 0.15
CA VAL A 62 -10.52 -7.66 1.47
C VAL A 62 -10.15 -6.57 2.47
N SER A 63 -10.08 -6.94 3.74
CA SER A 63 -9.58 -6.09 4.82
C SER A 63 -8.34 -6.72 5.45
N PHE A 64 -7.41 -5.87 5.89
CA PHE A 64 -6.20 -6.31 6.58
C PHE A 64 -6.27 -5.88 8.04
N GLN A 65 -5.88 -6.78 8.93
CA GLN A 65 -5.72 -6.53 10.35
C GLN A 65 -4.28 -6.84 10.75
N PHE A 66 -3.56 -5.82 11.20
CA PHE A 66 -2.21 -5.97 11.73
C PHE A 66 -2.31 -6.35 13.20
N GLU A 67 -1.91 -7.57 13.55
CA GLU A 67 -1.82 -8.00 14.95
C GLU A 67 -0.53 -7.51 15.60
N ASP A 68 0.51 -7.28 14.79
CA ASP A 68 1.77 -6.68 15.19
C ASP A 68 1.94 -5.35 14.46
N GLU A 69 1.85 -4.24 15.19
CA GLU A 69 1.99 -2.89 14.64
C GLU A 69 3.36 -2.67 13.98
N SER A 70 4.41 -3.37 14.43
CA SER A 70 5.74 -3.27 13.83
C SER A 70 5.78 -3.75 12.37
N CYS A 71 4.83 -4.58 11.95
CA CYS A 71 4.72 -5.04 10.57
C CYS A 71 4.20 -3.93 9.63
N ALA A 72 3.42 -2.98 10.13
CA ALA A 72 2.79 -1.94 9.32
C ALA A 72 3.82 -1.04 8.61
N GLU A 73 4.93 -0.75 9.29
CA GLU A 73 5.98 0.16 8.80
C GLU A 73 7.05 -0.51 7.94
N ARG A 74 7.03 -1.84 7.81
CA ARG A 74 8.00 -2.56 6.99
C ARG A 74 7.90 -2.12 5.54
N ARG A 75 9.05 -1.84 4.94
CA ARG A 75 9.16 -1.24 3.62
C ARG A 75 9.44 -2.30 2.56
N PHE A 76 8.82 -2.14 1.40
CA PHE A 76 8.97 -3.05 0.27
C PHE A 76 9.26 -2.25 -1.01
N THR A 77 10.17 -2.80 -1.81
CA THR A 77 10.49 -2.33 -3.16
C THR A 77 10.40 -3.54 -4.10
N GLY A 78 9.66 -3.41 -5.18
CA GLY A 78 9.46 -4.48 -6.16
C GLY A 78 8.12 -4.38 -6.88
N GLY A 79 7.77 -5.44 -7.61
CA GLY A 79 6.55 -5.50 -8.41
C GLY A 79 5.77 -6.78 -8.20
N ILE A 80 4.44 -6.67 -8.15
CA ILE A 80 3.51 -7.81 -8.11
C ILE A 80 2.59 -7.75 -9.32
N LYS A 81 2.48 -8.86 -10.06
CA LYS A 81 1.53 -8.96 -11.18
C LYS A 81 0.10 -8.81 -10.64
N LYS A 82 -0.68 -7.92 -11.24
CA LYS A 82 -2.05 -7.59 -10.82
C LYS A 82 -3.06 -8.72 -11.02
N TYR A 83 -2.86 -9.52 -12.08
CA TYR A 83 -3.80 -10.57 -12.50
C TYR A 83 -3.56 -11.91 -11.80
N VAL A 84 -2.92 -11.90 -10.63
CA VAL A 84 -2.71 -13.10 -9.82
C VAL A 84 -3.69 -13.16 -8.66
N PRO A 85 -4.04 -14.36 -8.17
CA PRO A 85 -4.82 -14.51 -6.95
C PRO A 85 -4.17 -13.81 -5.75
N LEU A 86 -4.97 -13.31 -4.81
CA LEU A 86 -4.48 -12.63 -3.61
C LEU A 86 -3.38 -13.44 -2.90
N ASN A 87 -3.55 -14.75 -2.74
CA ASN A 87 -2.57 -15.61 -2.06
C ASN A 87 -1.20 -15.60 -2.73
N GLN A 88 -1.12 -15.45 -4.06
CA GLN A 88 0.17 -15.31 -4.74
C GLN A 88 0.81 -13.96 -4.46
N SER A 89 0.01 -12.88 -4.43
CA SER A 89 0.49 -11.56 -4.04
C SER A 89 1.03 -11.55 -2.59
N LEU A 90 0.32 -12.22 -1.68
CA LEU A 90 0.75 -12.36 -0.28
C LEU A 90 2.03 -13.19 -0.16
N ASP A 91 2.13 -14.33 -0.84
CA ASP A 91 3.33 -15.18 -0.87
C ASP A 91 4.59 -14.42 -1.35
N ILE A 92 4.45 -13.56 -2.36
CA ILE A 92 5.57 -12.69 -2.80
C ILE A 92 6.00 -11.72 -1.68
N LEU A 93 5.03 -11.15 -0.95
CA LEU A 93 5.31 -10.27 0.19
C LEU A 93 5.94 -11.03 1.36
N GLU A 94 5.51 -12.26 1.67
CA GLU A 94 6.12 -13.09 2.72
C GLU A 94 7.56 -13.48 2.39
N LYS A 95 7.86 -13.76 1.12
CA LYS A 95 9.23 -14.13 0.70
C LYS A 95 10.25 -13.01 0.82
N THR A 96 9.77 -11.78 0.93
CA THR A 96 10.58 -10.56 0.92
C THR A 96 10.47 -9.77 2.21
N THR A 97 9.59 -10.19 3.12
CA THR A 97 9.38 -9.56 4.42
C THR A 97 9.29 -10.66 5.48
N ASN A 98 9.85 -10.49 6.67
CA ASN A 98 9.68 -11.47 7.77
C ASN A 98 8.26 -11.36 8.39
N VAL A 99 7.22 -11.44 7.57
CA VAL A 99 5.81 -11.26 7.91
C VAL A 99 5.05 -12.46 7.36
N VAL A 100 4.01 -12.89 8.08
CA VAL A 100 3.09 -13.94 7.67
C VAL A 100 1.69 -13.36 7.54
N PHE A 101 0.98 -13.79 6.50
CA PHE A 101 -0.42 -13.49 6.26
C PHE A 101 -1.27 -14.74 6.47
N LYS A 102 -2.39 -14.56 7.18
CA LYS A 102 -3.41 -15.60 7.31
C LYS A 102 -4.73 -15.08 6.74
N VAL A 103 -5.26 -15.77 5.73
CA VAL A 103 -6.54 -15.40 5.11
C VAL A 103 -7.69 -16.16 5.77
N SER A 104 -8.74 -15.43 6.15
CA SER A 104 -10.00 -15.96 6.68
C SER A 104 -11.18 -15.23 6.03
N GLY A 105 -11.79 -15.83 5.01
CA GLY A 105 -12.83 -15.19 4.21
C GLY A 105 -12.32 -13.91 3.53
N ARG A 106 -12.86 -12.75 3.91
CA ARG A 106 -12.43 -11.42 3.41
C ARG A 106 -11.52 -10.66 4.39
N HIS A 107 -11.04 -11.34 5.43
CA HIS A 107 -10.12 -10.78 6.42
C HIS A 107 -8.74 -11.41 6.26
N VAL A 108 -7.70 -10.58 6.23
CA VAL A 108 -6.30 -10.98 6.16
C VAL A 108 -5.61 -10.51 7.44
N PHE A 109 -5.10 -11.46 8.23
CA PHE A 109 -4.35 -11.17 9.44
C PHE A 109 -2.87 -11.11 9.12
N VAL A 110 -2.19 -10.09 9.64
CA VAL A 110 -0.76 -9.82 9.41
C VAL A 110 -0.01 -9.96 10.73
N LYS A 111 1.01 -10.82 10.76
CA LYS A 111 1.83 -11.10 11.95
C LYS A 111 3.31 -11.08 11.61
N SER A 112 4.15 -10.67 12.55
CA SER A 112 5.60 -10.85 12.39
C SER A 112 5.94 -12.33 12.49
N LEU A 113 6.86 -12.79 11.64
CA LEU A 113 7.50 -14.08 11.76
C LEU A 113 8.46 -13.97 12.95
N LYS A 114 7.94 -14.13 14.18
CA LYS A 114 8.79 -14.26 15.37
C LYS A 114 9.54 -15.58 15.22
N ASN A 115 10.85 -15.50 14.99
CA ASN A 115 11.71 -16.63 15.29
C ASN A 115 11.66 -16.82 16.81
N GLU A 116 11.05 -17.92 17.25
CA GLU A 116 11.33 -18.43 18.59
C GLU A 116 12.83 -18.72 18.63
N ILE A 117 13.55 -17.97 19.48
CA ILE A 117 14.90 -18.33 19.92
C ILE A 117 14.74 -19.24 21.13
#